data_AF-A0A075IC81-F1
#
_entry.id   AF-A0A075IC81-F1
#
_cell.length_a   1.000
_cell.length_b   1.000
_cell.length_c   1.000
_cell.angle_alpha   90.00
_cell.angle_beta   90.00
_cell.angle_gamma   90.00
#
_symmetry.space_group_name_H-M   'P 1'
#
loop_
_entity.id
_entity.type
_entity.pdbx_description
1 polymer ?
#
loop_
_entity_poly.entity_id
_entity_poly.type
_entity_poly.pdbx_seq_one_letter_code
_entity_poly.pdbx_strand_id
1 'polypeptide(L)'
;MKKDELVKILDILDESDLIKSTTGTGLLGQKKLIIHLTDKGDQKIKSYLEILRKKWREMLDLAIAGERDQLDQMIKDNPYMVNMMVFYKVTDLPTLSRLNLRFLLEGKHLCYKCKKELKGYMQKFSVSDVRKFRFKLPRGMTTRDDLCADCFNNLTKH
;
A
#
# COMPACT_ATOMS: atom_id res chain seq x y z
N MET A 1 1.28 -10.33 15.72
CA MET A 1 2.27 -11.41 15.66
C MET A 1 2.46 -11.96 17.06
N LYS A 2 2.37 -13.28 17.24
CA LYS A 2 2.58 -13.90 18.54
C LYS A 2 4.09 -14.00 18.82
N LYS A 3 4.49 -14.03 20.09
CA LYS A 3 5.91 -14.10 20.49
C LYS A 3 6.63 -15.29 19.85
N ASP A 4 5.99 -16.45 19.81
CA ASP A 4 6.58 -17.68 19.28
C ASP A 4 6.80 -17.63 17.76
N GLU A 5 5.95 -16.90 17.03
CA GLU A 5 6.13 -16.68 15.58
C GLU A 5 7.36 -15.79 15.32
N LEU A 6 7.54 -14.75 16.13
CA LEU A 6 8.70 -13.86 16.03
C LEU A 6 10.00 -14.63 16.28
N VAL A 7 10.04 -15.48 17.31
CA VAL A 7 11.21 -16.30 17.62
C VAL A 7 11.55 -17.20 16.43
N LYS A 8 10.57 -17.94 15.89
CA LYS A 8 10.78 -18.78 14.71
C LYS A 8 11.29 -18.02 13.49
N ILE A 9 10.78 -16.80 13.25
CA ILE A 9 11.27 -15.94 12.16
C ILE A 9 12.74 -15.57 12.39
N LEU A 10 13.10 -15.16 13.61
CA LEU A 10 14.47 -14.80 13.93
C LEU A 10 15.41 -16.01 13.80
N ASP A 11 14.99 -17.19 14.25
CA ASP A 11 15.76 -18.43 14.13
C ASP A 11 16.03 -18.75 12.65
N ILE A 12 15.00 -18.70 11.80
CA ILE A 12 15.15 -18.93 10.34
C ILE A 12 16.12 -17.93 9.71
N LEU A 13 16.05 -16.64 10.11
CA LEU A 13 16.92 -15.60 9.57
C LEU A 13 18.38 -15.82 10.00
N ASP A 14 18.61 -16.28 11.23
CA ASP A 14 19.95 -16.58 11.77
C ASP A 14 20.54 -17.85 11.12
N GLU A 15 19.75 -18.93 11.03
CA GLU A 15 20.12 -20.18 10.33
C GLU A 15 20.40 -19.95 8.84
N SER A 16 19.69 -19.00 8.22
CA SER A 16 19.92 -18.60 6.84
C SER A 16 21.12 -17.67 6.64
N ASP A 17 21.85 -17.33 7.71
CA ASP A 17 22.96 -16.39 7.74
C ASP A 17 22.57 -15.00 7.20
N LEU A 18 21.33 -14.57 7.41
CA LEU A 18 20.85 -13.23 7.04
C LEU A 18 20.99 -12.25 8.20
N ILE A 19 20.89 -12.75 9.42
CA ILE A 19 21.22 -12.03 10.64
C ILE A 19 22.18 -12.86 11.46
N LYS A 20 22.76 -12.25 12.49
CA LYS A 20 23.49 -12.93 13.56
C LYS A 20 22.91 -12.51 14.88
N SER A 21 22.39 -13.47 15.65
CA SER A 21 21.88 -13.21 16.99
C SER A 21 22.96 -13.50 18.05
N THR A 22 23.10 -12.59 19.02
CA THR A 22 24.00 -12.76 20.17
C THR A 22 23.28 -12.31 21.44
N THR A 23 23.70 -12.85 22.58
CA THR A 23 23.18 -12.39 23.89
C THR A 23 24.23 -11.50 24.53
N GLY A 24 23.88 -10.24 24.78
CA GLY A 24 24.70 -9.29 25.53
C GLY A 24 24.06 -8.86 26.84
N THR A 25 24.71 -7.93 27.53
CA THR A 25 24.23 -7.36 28.79
C THR A 25 23.68 -5.95 28.54
N GLY A 26 22.45 -5.68 28.99
CA GLY A 26 21.80 -4.37 28.94
C GLY A 26 22.31 -3.41 30.02
N LEU A 27 21.86 -2.15 29.98
CA LEU A 27 22.33 -1.09 30.89
C LEU A 27 22.14 -1.39 32.40
N LEU A 28 21.23 -2.29 32.78
CA LEU A 28 20.96 -2.66 34.17
C LEU A 28 21.32 -4.14 34.44
N GLY A 29 22.21 -4.74 33.64
CA GLY A 29 22.62 -6.13 33.84
C GLY A 29 21.69 -7.19 33.23
N GLN A 30 20.54 -6.79 32.66
CA GLN A 30 19.62 -7.75 32.04
C GLN A 30 20.20 -8.34 30.75
N LYS A 31 20.03 -9.65 30.52
CA LYS A 31 20.37 -10.27 29.24
C LYS A 31 19.51 -9.66 28.12
N LYS A 32 20.15 -9.21 27.05
CA LYS A 32 19.51 -8.59 25.89
C LYS A 32 19.92 -9.32 24.63
N LEU A 33 18.92 -9.67 23.80
CA LEU A 33 19.16 -10.17 22.45
C LEU A 33 19.68 -9.01 21.59
N ILE A 34 20.83 -9.21 20.96
CA ILE A 34 21.46 -8.28 20.03
C ILE A 34 21.45 -8.96 18.66
N ILE A 35 20.87 -8.30 17.68
CA ILE A 35 20.75 -8.79 16.32
C ILE A 35 21.59 -7.89 15.42
N HIS A 36 22.48 -8.51 14.65
CA HIS A 36 23.26 -7.84 13.63
C HIS A 36 22.84 -8.34 12.25
N LEU A 37 22.86 -7.46 11.25
CA LEU A 37 22.73 -7.86 9.86
C LEU A 37 24.08 -8.43 9.39
N THR A 38 24.06 -9.55 8.66
CA THR A 38 25.27 -10.08 8.01
C THR A 38 25.47 -9.44 6.64
N ASP A 39 26.63 -9.63 6.02
CA ASP A 39 26.88 -9.19 4.64
C ASP A 39 25.91 -9.83 3.64
N LYS A 40 25.59 -11.12 3.85
CA LYS A 40 24.61 -11.85 3.06
C LYS A 40 23.19 -11.28 3.24
N GLY A 41 22.84 -10.92 4.48
CA GLY A 41 21.60 -10.21 4.79
C GLY A 41 21.50 -8.88 4.08
N ASP A 42 22.56 -8.07 4.13
CA ASP A 42 22.64 -6.79 3.43
C ASP A 42 22.51 -6.94 1.91
N GLN A 43 23.21 -7.90 1.31
CA GLN A 43 23.12 -8.19 -0.12
C GLN A 43 21.70 -8.64 -0.52
N LYS A 44 21.03 -9.44 0.32
CA LYS A 44 19.64 -9.87 0.09
C LYS A 44 18.69 -8.68 0.11
N ILE A 45 18.85 -7.77 1.07
CA ILE A 45 18.08 -6.52 1.14
C ILE A 45 18.31 -5.69 -0.11
N LYS A 46 19.56 -5.44 -0.51
CA LYS A 46 19.90 -4.70 -1.74
C LYS A 46 19.24 -5.30 -2.98
N SER A 47 19.28 -6.62 -3.12
CA SER A 47 18.64 -7.33 -4.23
C SER A 47 17.12 -7.15 -4.23
N TYR A 48 16.50 -7.20 -3.05
CA TYR A 48 15.07 -6.95 -2.90
C TYR A 48 14.70 -5.49 -3.23
N LEU A 49 15.53 -4.52 -2.85
CA LEU A 49 15.33 -3.11 -3.20
C LEU A 49 15.35 -2.89 -4.72
N GLU A 50 16.21 -3.60 -5.46
CA GLU A 50 16.23 -3.55 -6.92
C GLU A 50 14.92 -4.07 -7.54
N ILE A 51 14.35 -5.14 -6.97
CA ILE A 51 13.05 -5.66 -7.39
C ILE A 51 11.96 -4.61 -7.15
N LEU A 52 11.94 -4.00 -5.95
CA LEU A 52 10.97 -2.95 -5.63
C LEU A 52 11.12 -1.74 -6.56
N ARG A 53 12.35 -1.30 -6.88
CA ARG A 53 12.59 -0.20 -7.83
C ARG A 53 12.11 -0.51 -9.25
N LYS A 54 12.25 -1.77 -9.71
CA LYS A 54 11.71 -2.22 -10.99
C LYS A 54 10.18 -2.20 -10.97
N LYS A 55 9.56 -2.76 -9.93
CA LYS A 55 8.10 -2.77 -9.78
C LYS A 55 7.50 -1.38 -9.63
N TRP A 56 8.21 -0.45 -8.99
CA TRP A 56 7.78 0.94 -8.92
C TRP A 56 7.73 1.59 -10.30
N ARG A 57 8.75 1.39 -11.14
CA ARG A 57 8.76 1.86 -12.53
C ARG A 57 7.60 1.28 -13.35
N GLU A 58 7.39 -0.02 -13.26
CA GLU A 58 6.26 -0.70 -13.92
C GLU A 58 4.90 -0.11 -13.50
N MET A 59 4.71 0.17 -12.20
CA MET A 59 3.50 0.83 -11.71
C MET A 59 3.35 2.28 -12.23
N LEU A 60 4.46 3.02 -12.38
CA LEU A 60 4.41 4.36 -12.97
C LEU A 60 4.01 4.30 -14.44
N ASP A 61 4.58 3.37 -15.20
CA ASP A 61 4.28 3.20 -16.62
C ASP A 61 2.80 2.84 -16.83
N LEU A 62 2.27 1.90 -16.04
CA LEU A 62 0.84 1.54 -16.07
C LEU A 62 -0.06 2.71 -15.65
N ALA A 63 0.35 3.51 -14.66
CA ALA A 63 -0.40 4.67 -14.23
C ALA A 63 -0.46 5.77 -15.30
N ILE A 64 0.64 6.00 -16.02
CA ILE A 64 0.73 6.93 -17.14
C ILE A 64 -0.12 6.44 -18.32
N ALA A 65 -0.08 5.14 -18.62
CA ALA A 65 -0.88 4.51 -19.67
C ALA A 65 -2.38 4.43 -19.32
N GLY A 66 -2.76 4.62 -18.05
CA GLY A 66 -4.16 4.52 -17.60
C GLY A 66 -4.64 3.08 -17.37
N GLU A 67 -3.72 2.11 -17.32
CA GLU A 67 -3.97 0.68 -17.19
C GLU A 67 -4.31 0.28 -15.73
N ARG A 68 -5.48 0.74 -15.26
CA ARG A 68 -5.89 0.58 -13.85
C ARG A 68 -6.15 -0.86 -13.43
N ASP A 69 -6.72 -1.68 -14.31
CA ASP A 69 -7.04 -3.07 -13.97
C ASP A 69 -5.75 -3.87 -13.69
N GLN A 70 -4.67 -3.55 -14.41
CA GLN A 70 -3.35 -4.15 -14.20
C GLN A 70 -2.72 -3.67 -12.89
N LEU A 71 -2.80 -2.36 -12.61
CA LEU A 71 -2.35 -1.81 -11.31
C LEU A 71 -3.07 -2.46 -10.13
N ASP A 72 -4.39 -2.60 -10.23
CA ASP A 72 -5.20 -3.21 -9.18
C ASP A 72 -4.83 -4.69 -8.99
N GLN A 73 -4.57 -5.41 -10.08
CA GLN A 73 -4.12 -6.80 -10.00
C GLN A 73 -2.75 -6.92 -9.33
N MET A 74 -1.79 -6.04 -9.65
CA MET A 74 -0.47 -6.03 -8.99
C MET A 74 -0.57 -5.84 -7.47
N ILE A 75 -1.50 -5.00 -7.00
CA ILE A 75 -1.74 -4.79 -5.57
C ILE A 75 -2.46 -5.97 -4.93
N LYS A 76 -3.41 -6.61 -5.62
CA LYS A 76 -4.06 -7.83 -5.12
C LYS A 76 -3.07 -8.97 -4.96
N ASP A 77 -2.18 -9.15 -5.94
CA ASP A 77 -1.17 -10.20 -5.91
C ASP A 77 -0.12 -9.95 -4.83
N ASN A 78 0.18 -8.68 -4.53
CA ASN A 78 1.17 -8.30 -3.52
C ASN A 78 0.68 -7.15 -2.62
N PRO A 79 -0.21 -7.41 -1.65
CA PRO A 79 -0.89 -6.36 -0.85
C PRO A 79 0.05 -5.46 -0.05
N TYR A 80 1.23 -5.97 0.32
CA TYR A 80 2.22 -5.22 1.10
C TYR A 80 3.29 -4.55 0.25
N MET A 81 3.32 -4.75 -1.07
CA MET A 81 4.41 -4.29 -1.93
C MET A 81 4.63 -2.77 -1.81
N VAL A 82 3.57 -1.97 -1.92
CA VAL A 82 3.69 -0.50 -1.83
C VAL A 82 4.01 -0.05 -0.40
N ASN A 83 3.53 -0.77 0.61
CA ASN A 83 3.93 -0.53 2.01
C ASN A 83 5.45 -0.74 2.18
N MET A 84 6.00 -1.81 1.61
CA MET A 84 7.44 -2.08 1.63
C MET A 84 8.23 -1.03 0.85
N MET A 85 7.70 -0.53 -0.27
CA MET A 85 8.33 0.56 -1.02
C MET A 85 8.42 1.85 -0.21
N VAL A 86 7.36 2.19 0.54
CA VAL A 86 7.38 3.37 1.44
C VAL A 86 8.36 3.15 2.60
N PHE A 87 8.31 1.97 3.23
CA PHE A 87 9.20 1.63 4.35
C PHE A 87 10.68 1.74 3.98
N TYR A 88 11.05 1.19 2.82
CA TYR A 88 12.42 1.24 2.30
C TYR A 88 12.75 2.51 1.49
N LYS A 89 11.84 3.49 1.45
CA LYS A 89 12.03 4.77 0.75
C LYS A 89 12.30 4.62 -0.76
N VAL A 90 11.75 3.60 -1.39
CA VAL A 90 11.68 3.49 -2.86
C VAL A 90 10.71 4.51 -3.44
N THR A 91 9.64 4.81 -2.69
CA THR A 91 8.71 5.93 -2.90
C THR A 91 8.31 6.50 -1.54
N ASP A 92 7.50 7.55 -1.53
CA ASP A 92 6.97 8.14 -0.30
C ASP A 92 5.50 8.55 -0.43
N LEU A 93 4.85 8.79 0.71
CA LEU A 93 3.44 9.21 0.75
C LEU A 93 3.18 10.50 -0.05
N PRO A 94 4.05 11.53 0.00
CA PRO A 94 3.90 12.72 -0.85
C PRO A 94 3.89 12.39 -2.35
N THR A 95 4.82 11.55 -2.82
CA THR A 95 4.95 11.15 -4.24
C THR A 95 3.72 10.37 -4.68
N LEU A 96 3.28 9.39 -3.89
CA LEU A 96 2.03 8.66 -4.15
C LEU A 96 0.82 9.59 -4.20
N SER A 97 0.77 10.61 -3.34
CA SER A 97 -0.32 11.60 -3.35
C SER A 97 -0.29 12.49 -4.59
N ARG A 98 0.88 13.02 -4.98
CA ARG A 98 1.06 13.84 -6.19
C ARG A 98 0.68 13.10 -7.47
N LEU A 99 0.98 11.80 -7.52
CA LEU A 99 0.67 10.94 -8.67
C LEU A 99 -0.76 10.35 -8.60
N ASN A 100 -1.55 10.70 -7.58
CA ASN A 100 -2.87 10.10 -7.31
C ASN A 100 -2.86 8.58 -7.13
N LEU A 101 -1.71 8.01 -6.75
CA LEU A 101 -1.48 6.59 -6.51
C LEU A 101 -1.67 6.17 -5.04
N ARG A 102 -2.12 7.10 -4.19
CA ARG A 102 -2.37 6.81 -2.76
C ARG A 102 -3.36 5.64 -2.53
N PHE A 103 -4.24 5.37 -3.50
CA PHE A 103 -5.16 4.23 -3.45
C PHE A 103 -4.42 2.88 -3.41
N LEU A 104 -3.19 2.81 -3.95
CA LEU A 104 -2.37 1.59 -3.93
C LEU A 104 -1.97 1.17 -2.49
N LEU A 105 -1.96 2.10 -1.53
CA LEU A 105 -1.75 1.80 -0.11
C LEU A 105 -3.05 1.51 0.64
N GLU A 106 -4.11 2.24 0.29
CA GLU A 106 -5.35 2.27 1.05
C GLU A 106 -6.32 1.16 0.63
N GLY A 107 -6.10 0.53 -0.54
CA GLY A 107 -6.95 -0.53 -1.08
C GLY A 107 -8.40 -0.09 -1.36
N LYS A 108 -8.68 1.22 -1.31
CA LYS A 108 -10.00 1.81 -1.53
C LYS A 108 -10.03 2.61 -2.83
N HIS A 109 -10.95 2.22 -3.70
CA HIS A 109 -11.14 2.78 -5.02
C HIS A 109 -11.85 4.14 -4.95
N LEU A 110 -11.13 5.22 -5.26
CA LEU A 110 -11.77 6.50 -5.61
C LEU A 110 -11.51 6.77 -7.09
N CYS A 111 -12.59 6.87 -7.87
CA CYS A 111 -12.55 7.31 -9.26
C CYS A 111 -11.76 8.63 -9.38
N TYR A 112 -10.74 8.64 -10.23
CA TYR A 112 -9.82 9.77 -10.44
C TYR A 112 -10.49 11.09 -10.82
N LYS A 113 -11.67 11.06 -11.50
CA LYS A 113 -12.39 12.27 -11.91
C LYS A 113 -12.91 13.05 -10.70
N CYS A 114 -13.59 12.39 -9.77
CA CYS A 114 -14.21 13.06 -8.62
C CYS A 114 -13.16 13.40 -7.51
N LYS A 115 -11.99 12.74 -7.46
CA LYS A 115 -10.93 13.03 -6.47
C LYS A 115 -10.20 14.37 -6.72
N LYS A 116 -10.17 14.86 -7.96
CA LYS A 116 -9.45 16.07 -8.36
C LYS A 116 -10.29 17.36 -8.21
N GLU A 117 -11.62 17.24 -8.17
CA GLU A 117 -12.55 18.38 -8.20
C GLU A 117 -13.21 18.69 -6.85
N LEU A 118 -13.21 17.78 -5.88
CA LEU A 118 -13.85 17.99 -4.58
C LEU A 118 -13.03 18.93 -3.67
N LYS A 119 -13.20 20.25 -3.86
CA LYS A 119 -12.86 21.25 -2.84
C LYS A 119 -13.86 21.17 -1.68
N GLY A 120 -13.46 21.58 -0.48
CA GLY A 120 -14.21 21.42 0.78
C GLY A 120 -15.64 21.97 0.85
N TYR A 121 -16.09 22.72 -0.16
CA TYR A 121 -17.42 23.35 -0.23
C TYR A 121 -18.39 22.68 -1.22
N MET A 122 -18.00 21.59 -1.90
CA MET A 122 -18.89 20.94 -2.87
C MET A 122 -19.84 19.94 -2.21
N GLN A 123 -21.08 19.88 -2.69
CA GLN A 123 -22.08 18.91 -2.27
C GLN A 123 -21.62 17.49 -2.63
N LYS A 124 -21.57 16.61 -1.62
CA LYS A 124 -21.13 15.23 -1.74
C LYS A 124 -22.32 14.29 -1.62
N PHE A 125 -22.30 13.24 -2.42
CA PHE A 125 -23.33 12.20 -2.42
C PHE A 125 -22.72 10.87 -2.03
N SER A 126 -23.30 10.27 -1.01
CA SER A 126 -22.87 8.97 -0.50
C SER A 126 -23.47 7.83 -1.32
N VAL A 127 -22.98 6.62 -1.09
CA VAL A 127 -23.62 5.39 -1.60
C VAL A 127 -25.09 5.26 -1.17
N SER A 128 -25.46 5.82 0.00
CA SER A 128 -26.84 5.84 0.47
C SER A 128 -27.74 6.66 -0.46
N ASP A 129 -27.24 7.80 -0.94
CA ASP A 129 -27.97 8.68 -1.84
C ASP A 129 -28.18 8.01 -3.20
N VAL A 130 -27.17 7.31 -3.74
CA VAL A 130 -27.28 6.59 -5.02
C VAL A 130 -28.40 5.55 -4.97
N ARG A 131 -28.49 4.82 -3.86
CA ARG A 131 -29.54 3.80 -3.63
C ARG A 131 -30.91 4.44 -3.42
N LYS A 132 -30.99 5.53 -2.65
CA LYS A 132 -32.23 6.28 -2.40
C LYS A 132 -32.89 6.75 -3.69
N PHE A 133 -32.09 7.17 -4.68
CA PHE A 133 -32.57 7.63 -5.99
C PHE A 133 -32.60 6.53 -7.08
N ARG A 134 -32.36 5.26 -6.71
CA ARG A 134 -32.39 4.07 -7.60
C ARG A 134 -31.44 4.11 -8.79
N PHE A 135 -30.28 4.73 -8.62
CA PHE A 135 -29.21 4.72 -9.63
C PHE A 135 -28.32 3.49 -9.49
N LYS A 136 -27.71 3.06 -10.61
CA LYS A 136 -26.71 1.99 -10.65
C LYS A 136 -25.41 2.46 -10.01
N LEU A 137 -24.96 1.71 -9.00
CA LEU A 137 -23.68 1.98 -8.35
C LEU A 137 -22.50 1.66 -9.29
N PRO A 138 -21.52 2.57 -9.43
CA PRO A 138 -20.28 2.28 -10.14
C PRO A 138 -19.54 1.08 -9.54
N ARG A 139 -18.95 0.24 -10.40
CA ARG A 139 -18.19 -0.93 -9.96
C ARG A 139 -16.97 -0.48 -9.14
N GLY A 140 -16.73 -1.15 -8.00
CA GLY A 140 -15.61 -0.88 -7.10
C GLY A 140 -15.87 0.14 -5.99
N MET A 141 -17.05 0.76 -5.94
CA MET A 141 -17.38 1.77 -4.92
C MET A 141 -17.80 1.12 -3.59
N THR A 142 -17.27 1.62 -2.48
CA THR A 142 -17.60 1.18 -1.11
C THR A 142 -18.51 2.18 -0.40
N THR A 143 -19.15 1.77 0.69
CA THR A 143 -20.07 2.62 1.48
C THR A 143 -19.42 3.85 2.11
N ARG A 144 -18.09 3.96 2.05
CA ARG A 144 -17.29 5.07 2.60
C ARG A 144 -16.81 6.04 1.51
N ASP A 145 -17.16 5.80 0.26
CA ASP A 145 -16.76 6.64 -0.86
C ASP A 145 -17.86 7.68 -1.17
N ASP A 146 -17.44 8.89 -1.51
CA ASP A 146 -18.31 9.99 -1.90
C ASP A 146 -18.20 10.27 -3.40
N LEU A 147 -19.32 10.62 -4.03
CA LEU A 147 -19.39 11.14 -5.40
C LEU A 147 -19.60 12.65 -5.38
N CYS A 148 -19.08 13.34 -6.40
CA CYS A 148 -19.51 14.70 -6.69
C CYS A 148 -20.87 14.69 -7.41
N ALA A 149 -21.53 15.85 -7.42
CA ALA A 149 -22.83 16.05 -8.07
C ALA A 149 -22.84 15.59 -9.54
N ASP A 150 -21.78 15.89 -10.30
CA ASP A 150 -21.72 15.53 -11.73
C ASP A 150 -21.50 14.04 -11.95
N CYS A 151 -20.68 13.39 -11.11
CA CYS A 151 -20.51 11.93 -11.12
C CYS A 151 -21.83 11.23 -10.76
N PHE A 152 -22.63 11.83 -9.86
CA PHE A 152 -23.93 11.33 -9.42
C PHE A 152 -25.03 11.50 -10.49
N ASN A 153 -25.14 12.68 -11.12
CA ASN A 153 -26.18 12.99 -12.09
C ASN A 153 -26.06 12.19 -13.40
N ASN A 154 -24.85 11.72 -13.73
CA ASN A 154 -24.59 10.89 -14.91
C ASN A 154 -24.74 9.38 -14.63
N LEU A 155 -25.19 8.98 -13.43
CA LEU A 155 -25.49 7.58 -13.15
C LEU A 155 -26.75 7.14 -13.89
N THR A 156 -26.70 5.92 -14.43
CA THR A 156 -27.86 5.32 -15.09
C THR A 156 -28.81 4.76 -14.05
N LYS A 157 -30.12 4.95 -14.24
CA LYS A 157 -31.13 4.34 -13.36
C LYS A 157 -31.17 2.83 -13.57
N HIS A 158 -31.58 2.12 -12.53
CA HIS A 158 -32.01 0.73 -12.65
C HIS A 158 -33.26 0.60 -13.50
#